data_AF-A0A8J6G3Z3-F1
#
_entry.id   AF-A0A8J6G3Z3-F1
#
_cell.length_a   1.000
_cell.length_b   1.000
_cell.length_c   1.000
_cell.angle_alpha   90.00
_cell.angle_beta   90.00
_cell.angle_gamma   90.00
#
_symmetry.space_group_name_H-M   'P 1'
#
loop_
_entity.id
_entity.type
_entity.pdbx_description
1 polymer ?
#
loop_
_entity_poly.entity_id
_entity_poly.type
_entity_poly.pdbx_seq_one_letter_code
_entity_poly.pdbx_strand_id
1 'polypeptide(L)'
;MPEPVQADGACRWRCPEHSERPAELFCRRCSRCVCALCPVLGAHRGHPVGLAQEEAASVQVYADSSKAWLTQKFTELRLLLDEEEVLAKQFIEKNTELTLQVYREQAESCRKQIEAMDDFSTRVWVMSLEPNPVQLLQAYVATKSEMGQQMSPLELSHPVPLSFEPIKNFFKEFTEAIRDTLQTPMDTRLKERSAPSRACGLGPHETAAGAPPQPQYPSGVQP
;
A
#
# COMPACT_ATOMS: atom_id res chain seq x y z
N MET A 1 26.01 -31.88 30.22
CA MET A 1 27.08 -31.21 29.45
C MET A 1 27.63 -32.22 28.45
N PRO A 2 27.21 -32.21 27.18
CA PRO A 2 27.81 -33.05 26.16
C PRO A 2 29.08 -32.37 25.62
N GLU A 3 30.11 -33.19 25.42
CA GLU A 3 31.44 -32.82 24.92
C GLU A 3 31.43 -32.18 23.52
N PRO A 4 32.44 -31.36 23.17
CA PRO A 4 32.51 -30.74 21.85
C PRO A 4 32.78 -31.82 20.80
N VAL A 5 31.83 -31.98 19.88
CA VAL A 5 31.99 -32.81 18.68
C VAL A 5 33.15 -32.24 17.88
N GLN A 6 34.24 -33.00 17.79
CA GLN A 6 35.39 -32.68 16.95
C GLN A 6 34.90 -32.61 15.51
N ALA A 7 35.12 -31.45 14.87
CA ALA A 7 34.87 -31.26 13.46
C ALA A 7 35.96 -31.95 12.63
N ASP A 8 35.99 -33.29 12.66
CA ASP A 8 36.77 -34.08 11.70
C ASP A 8 35.93 -34.23 10.41
N GLY A 9 35.81 -33.10 9.71
CA GLY A 9 34.87 -32.90 8.60
C GLY A 9 35.55 -32.47 7.31
N ALA A 10 36.84 -32.79 7.12
CA ALA A 10 37.47 -32.64 5.82
C ALA A 10 36.89 -33.70 4.89
N CYS A 11 35.83 -33.37 4.15
CA CYS A 11 35.47 -34.15 2.98
C CYS A 11 36.70 -34.19 2.07
N ARG A 12 37.42 -35.33 2.10
CA ARG A 12 38.69 -35.53 1.40
C ARG A 12 38.40 -35.76 -0.08
N TRP A 13 37.82 -34.76 -0.73
CA TRP A 13 37.57 -34.77 -2.16
C TRP A 13 38.91 -34.95 -2.86
N ARG A 14 39.01 -35.97 -3.70
CA ARG A 14 40.22 -36.28 -4.45
C ARG A 14 40.14 -35.66 -5.82
N CYS A 15 41.27 -35.20 -6.32
CA CYS A 15 41.34 -34.67 -7.67
C CYS A 15 41.07 -35.80 -8.68
N PRO A 16 40.12 -35.64 -9.62
CA PRO A 16 39.82 -36.66 -10.61
C PRO A 16 40.97 -36.88 -11.63
N GLU A 17 41.81 -35.86 -11.86
CA GLU A 17 42.98 -35.96 -12.74
C GLU A 17 44.23 -36.49 -12.02
N HIS A 18 44.31 -36.31 -10.70
CA HIS A 18 45.45 -36.69 -9.87
C HIS A 18 44.90 -37.44 -8.65
N SER A 19 44.40 -38.65 -8.88
CA SER A 19 43.54 -39.46 -8.00
C SER A 19 43.97 -39.59 -6.54
N GLU A 20 45.26 -39.38 -6.22
CA GLU A 20 45.79 -39.44 -4.85
C GLU A 20 45.94 -38.10 -4.14
N ARG A 21 45.69 -36.98 -4.82
CA ARG A 21 45.87 -35.64 -4.23
C ARG A 21 44.57 -35.03 -3.74
N PRO A 22 44.60 -34.36 -2.57
CA PRO A 22 43.44 -33.66 -2.05
C PRO A 22 43.10 -32.45 -2.92
N ALA A 23 41.80 -32.21 -3.12
CA ALA A 23 41.27 -31.08 -3.85
C ALA A 23 41.10 -29.86 -2.92
N GLU A 24 42.22 -29.23 -2.58
CA GLU A 24 42.29 -28.10 -1.63
C GLU A 24 42.13 -26.73 -2.29
N LEU A 25 42.14 -26.68 -3.63
CA LEU A 25 41.98 -25.44 -4.40
C LEU A 25 40.65 -25.42 -5.12
N PHE A 26 40.12 -24.23 -5.38
CA PHE A 26 38.96 -24.01 -6.24
C PHE A 26 39.36 -23.16 -7.44
N CYS A 27 39.16 -23.72 -8.63
CA CYS A 27 39.42 -23.03 -9.88
C CYS A 27 38.20 -22.17 -10.27
N ARG A 28 38.30 -20.85 -10.10
CA ARG A 28 37.19 -19.90 -10.34
C ARG A 28 36.69 -19.92 -11.79
N ARG A 29 37.58 -20.17 -12.75
CA ARG A 29 37.19 -20.22 -14.18
C ARG A 29 36.34 -21.43 -14.54
N CYS A 30 36.62 -22.57 -13.92
CA CYS A 30 35.98 -23.85 -14.24
C CYS A 30 34.89 -24.23 -13.23
N SER A 31 34.77 -23.47 -12.14
CA SER A 31 33.89 -23.73 -10.99
C SER A 31 34.04 -25.15 -10.43
N ARG A 32 35.30 -25.60 -10.25
CA ARG A 32 35.64 -26.96 -9.81
C ARG A 32 36.74 -26.95 -8.75
N CYS A 33 36.62 -27.84 -7.77
CA CYS A 33 37.70 -28.13 -6.83
C CYS A 33 38.80 -28.96 -7.51
N VAL A 34 40.05 -28.56 -7.33
CA VAL A 34 41.23 -29.15 -7.97
C VAL A 34 42.37 -29.31 -6.96
N CYS A 35 43.35 -30.17 -7.23
CA CYS A 35 44.55 -30.26 -6.40
C CYS A 35 45.60 -29.22 -6.81
N ALA A 36 46.66 -29.09 -6.01
CA ALA A 36 47.77 -28.16 -6.26
C ALA A 36 48.55 -28.41 -7.58
N LEU A 37 48.42 -29.58 -8.23
CA LEU A 37 49.07 -29.83 -9.53
C LEU A 37 48.26 -29.31 -10.72
N CYS A 38 46.93 -29.28 -10.64
CA CYS A 38 46.07 -28.89 -11.76
C CYS A 38 46.40 -27.51 -12.35
N PRO A 39 46.73 -26.47 -11.54
CA PRO A 39 47.06 -25.14 -12.06
C PRO A 39 48.47 -25.03 -12.67
N VAL A 40 49.33 -26.04 -12.46
CA VAL A 40 50.73 -26.01 -12.91
C VAL A 40 50.96 -26.97 -14.07
N LEU A 41 50.45 -28.20 -13.95
CA LEU A 41 50.71 -29.32 -14.87
C LEU A 41 49.44 -29.90 -15.51
N GLY A 42 48.25 -29.53 -15.01
CA GLY A 42 46.97 -30.10 -15.48
C GLY A 42 46.16 -29.17 -16.39
N ALA A 43 44.88 -29.53 -16.62
CA ALA A 43 43.98 -28.81 -17.53
C ALA A 43 43.57 -27.41 -17.04
N HIS A 44 43.95 -27.05 -15.81
CA HIS A 44 43.63 -25.77 -15.18
C HIS A 44 44.82 -24.80 -15.21
N ARG A 45 45.84 -25.07 -16.03
CA ARG A 45 47.04 -24.24 -16.12
C ARG A 45 46.71 -22.80 -16.49
N GLY A 46 47.18 -21.86 -15.66
CA GLY A 46 46.93 -20.42 -15.84
C GLY A 46 45.53 -19.95 -15.45
N HIS A 47 44.69 -20.81 -14.86
CA HIS A 47 43.41 -20.37 -14.31
C HIS A 47 43.57 -19.76 -12.91
N PRO A 48 42.74 -18.77 -12.55
CA PRO A 48 42.70 -18.23 -11.20
C PRO A 48 42.20 -19.29 -10.22
N VAL A 49 43.00 -19.55 -9.18
CA VAL A 49 42.70 -20.49 -8.11
C VAL A 49 42.80 -19.82 -6.75
N GLY A 50 41.92 -20.20 -5.83
CA GLY A 50 41.96 -19.86 -4.41
C GLY A 50 41.87 -21.12 -3.56
N LEU A 51 42.11 -21.03 -2.25
CA LEU A 51 41.87 -22.15 -1.34
C LEU A 51 40.38 -22.45 -1.31
N ALA A 52 40.00 -23.72 -1.51
CA ALA A 52 38.60 -24.13 -1.56
C ALA A 52 37.84 -23.76 -0.27
N GLN A 53 38.52 -23.84 0.87
CA GLN A 53 37.96 -23.43 2.16
C GLN A 53 37.70 -21.92 2.25
N GLU A 54 38.59 -21.09 1.71
CA GLU A 54 38.41 -19.63 1.68
C GLU A 54 37.28 -19.22 0.73
N GLU A 55 37.19 -19.85 -0.45
CA GLU A 55 36.09 -19.61 -1.39
C GLU A 55 34.74 -20.02 -0.79
N ALA A 56 34.67 -21.17 -0.11
CA ALA A 56 33.48 -21.60 0.60
C ALA A 56 33.11 -20.63 1.73
N ALA A 57 34.08 -20.18 2.52
CA ALA A 57 33.87 -19.19 3.57
C ALA A 57 33.39 -17.85 2.99
N SER A 58 33.95 -17.40 1.87
CA SER A 58 33.52 -16.17 1.19
C SER A 58 32.07 -16.25 0.69
N VAL A 59 31.69 -17.38 0.07
CA VAL A 59 30.29 -17.61 -0.34
C VAL A 59 29.36 -17.63 0.87
N GLN A 60 29.77 -18.25 1.98
CA GLN A 60 28.99 -18.27 3.21
C GLN A 60 28.79 -16.86 3.79
N VAL A 61 29.86 -16.07 3.90
CA VAL A 61 29.79 -14.66 4.35
C VAL A 61 28.86 -13.85 3.45
N TYR A 62 28.98 -14.00 2.13
CA TYR A 62 28.11 -13.31 1.18
C TYR A 62 26.64 -13.73 1.36
N ALA A 63 26.36 -15.03 1.50
CA ALA A 63 25.02 -15.54 1.73
C ALA A 63 24.42 -14.99 3.04
N ASP A 64 25.20 -14.96 4.11
CA ASP A 64 24.73 -14.46 5.41
C ASP A 64 24.52 -12.94 5.41
N SER A 65 25.38 -12.19 4.72
CA SER A 65 25.17 -10.75 4.50
C SER A 65 23.90 -10.48 3.67
N SER A 66 23.64 -11.29 2.65
CA SER A 66 22.44 -11.17 1.81
C SER A 66 21.17 -11.48 2.59
N LYS A 67 21.21 -12.50 3.47
CA LYS A 67 20.09 -12.81 4.39
C LYS A 67 19.86 -11.67 5.37
N ALA A 68 20.92 -11.12 5.97
CA ALA A 68 20.82 -10.01 6.91
C ALA A 68 20.21 -8.77 6.24
N TRP A 69 20.64 -8.46 5.02
CA TRP A 69 20.06 -7.39 4.21
C TRP A 69 18.58 -7.62 3.90
N LEU A 70 18.19 -8.84 3.51
CA LEU A 70 16.78 -9.18 3.28
C LEU A 70 15.96 -8.99 4.56
N THR A 71 16.45 -9.47 5.71
CA THR A 71 15.82 -9.27 7.00
C THR A 71 15.60 -7.79 7.29
N GLN A 72 16.62 -6.95 7.08
CA GLN A 72 16.50 -5.51 7.23
C GLN A 72 15.40 -4.94 6.31
N LYS A 73 15.36 -5.32 5.03
CA LYS A 73 14.35 -4.82 4.08
C LYS A 73 12.93 -5.21 4.48
N PHE A 74 12.72 -6.43 4.95
CA PHE A 74 11.42 -6.84 5.46
C PHE A 74 11.05 -6.16 6.77
N THR A 75 12.01 -5.83 7.63
CA THR A 75 11.76 -5.02 8.82
C THR A 75 11.35 -3.60 8.46
N GLU A 76 12.04 -2.95 7.51
CA GLU A 76 11.66 -1.63 6.98
C GLU A 76 10.23 -1.64 6.43
N LEU A 77 9.87 -2.66 5.64
CA LEU A 77 8.51 -2.79 5.09
C LEU A 77 7.45 -2.95 6.20
N ARG A 78 7.72 -3.75 7.24
CA ARG A 78 6.78 -3.92 8.36
C ARG A 78 6.55 -2.59 9.08
N LEU A 79 7.60 -1.83 9.36
CA LEU A 79 7.47 -0.53 10.02
C LEU A 79 6.61 0.45 9.22
N LEU A 80 6.79 0.50 7.89
CA LEU A 80 5.95 1.33 7.02
C LEU A 80 4.48 0.91 7.06
N LEU A 81 4.21 -0.39 7.08
CA LEU A 81 2.85 -0.92 7.18
C LEU A 81 2.21 -0.63 8.54
N ASP A 82 2.98 -0.75 9.63
CA ASP A 82 2.52 -0.43 10.98
C ASP A 82 2.18 1.07 11.11
N GLU A 83 3.01 1.95 10.54
CA GLU A 83 2.76 3.39 10.52
C GLU A 83 1.50 3.73 9.70
N GLU A 84 1.35 3.14 8.52
CA GLU A 84 0.17 3.33 7.67
C GLU A 84 -1.11 2.81 8.36
N GLU A 85 -1.04 1.69 9.09
CA GLU A 85 -2.16 1.19 9.89
C GLU A 85 -2.60 2.20 10.95
N VAL A 86 -1.64 2.81 11.66
CA VAL A 86 -1.93 3.83 12.67
C VAL A 86 -2.58 5.06 12.03
N LEU A 87 -2.04 5.54 10.90
CA LEU A 87 -2.60 6.69 10.18
C LEU A 87 -4.01 6.43 9.65
N ALA A 88 -4.26 5.25 9.08
CA ALA A 88 -5.58 4.85 8.60
C ALA A 88 -6.62 4.82 9.73
N LYS A 89 -6.25 4.30 10.90
CA LYS A 89 -7.12 4.30 12.09
C LYS A 89 -7.40 5.72 12.59
N GLN A 90 -6.37 6.56 12.69
CA GLN A 90 -6.53 7.96 13.09
C GLN A 90 -7.44 8.73 12.12
N PHE A 91 -7.32 8.48 10.82
CA PHE A 91 -8.21 9.07 9.82
C PHE A 91 -9.67 8.65 10.04
N ILE A 92 -9.93 7.36 10.31
CA ILE A 92 -11.27 6.84 10.60
C ILE A 92 -11.83 7.48 11.88
N GLU A 93 -11.06 7.51 12.96
CA GLU A 93 -11.45 8.09 14.24
C GLU A 93 -11.82 9.57 14.09
N LYS A 94 -10.95 10.36 13.45
CA LYS A 94 -11.16 11.79 13.25
C LYS A 94 -12.41 12.09 12.42
N ASN A 95 -12.62 11.36 11.32
CA ASN A 95 -13.83 11.55 10.50
C ASN A 95 -15.10 11.12 11.24
N THR A 96 -15.01 10.07 12.06
CA THR A 96 -16.12 9.63 12.91
C THR A 96 -16.47 10.70 13.93
N GLU A 97 -15.47 11.26 14.62
CA GLU A 97 -15.67 12.32 15.61
C GLU A 97 -16.32 13.56 14.99
N LEU A 98 -15.80 14.04 13.85
CA LEU A 98 -16.37 15.18 13.13
C LEU A 98 -17.83 14.92 12.71
N THR A 99 -18.11 13.74 12.19
CA THR A 99 -19.47 13.38 11.76
C THR A 99 -20.42 13.30 12.95
N LEU A 100 -20.00 12.68 14.05
CA LEU A 100 -20.80 12.60 15.28
C LEU A 100 -21.05 13.99 15.86
N GLN A 101 -20.09 14.91 15.76
CA GLN A 101 -20.28 16.29 16.19
C GLN A 101 -21.41 16.96 15.40
N VAL A 102 -21.41 16.85 14.07
CA VAL A 102 -22.48 17.41 13.24
C VAL A 102 -23.84 16.84 13.62
N TYR A 103 -23.94 15.53 13.85
CA TYR A 103 -25.19 14.92 14.31
C TYR A 103 -25.65 15.43 15.67
N ARG A 104 -24.73 15.67 16.61
CA ARG A 104 -25.08 16.24 17.93
C ARG A 104 -25.61 17.67 17.80
N GLU A 105 -24.93 18.51 17.04
CA GLU A 105 -25.33 19.90 16.80
C GLU A 105 -26.72 19.96 16.12
N GLN A 106 -26.96 19.08 15.16
CA GLN A 106 -28.27 18.95 14.52
C GLN A 106 -29.34 18.47 15.51
N ALA A 107 -29.05 17.45 16.33
CA ALA A 107 -29.99 16.96 17.33
C ALA A 107 -30.35 18.02 18.38
N GLU A 108 -29.38 18.85 18.78
CA GLU A 108 -29.61 20.00 19.66
C GLU A 108 -30.43 21.10 18.99
N SER A 109 -30.19 21.39 17.71
CA SER A 109 -31.00 22.32 16.92
C SER A 109 -32.45 21.86 16.82
N CYS A 110 -32.68 20.59 16.47
CA CYS A 110 -34.01 19.99 16.43
C CYS A 110 -34.70 20.06 17.80
N ARG A 111 -33.99 19.77 18.88
CA ARG A 111 -34.53 19.83 20.25
C ARG A 111 -35.03 21.23 20.58
N LYS A 112 -34.22 22.27 20.34
CA LYS A 112 -34.59 23.67 20.60
C LYS A 112 -35.82 24.09 19.80
N GLN A 113 -35.95 23.58 18.57
CA GLN A 113 -37.11 23.87 17.74
C GLN A 113 -38.38 23.17 18.23
N ILE A 114 -38.27 21.93 18.67
CA ILE A 114 -39.39 21.20 19.29
C ILE A 114 -39.84 21.95 20.55
N GLU A 115 -38.91 22.38 21.40
CA GLU A 115 -39.21 23.19 22.60
C GLU A 115 -39.94 24.49 22.22
N ALA A 116 -39.45 25.23 21.22
CA ALA A 116 -40.09 26.46 20.77
C ALA A 116 -41.52 26.22 20.21
N MET A 117 -41.72 25.10 19.52
CA MET A 117 -43.03 24.72 18.98
C MET A 117 -44.00 24.27 20.08
N ASP A 118 -43.51 23.58 21.11
CA ASP A 118 -44.30 23.17 22.28
C ASP A 118 -44.73 24.38 23.12
N ASP A 119 -43.82 25.33 23.34
CA ASP A 119 -44.10 26.62 23.98
C ASP A 119 -45.18 27.39 23.20
N PHE A 120 -45.04 27.46 21.87
CA PHE A 120 -46.01 28.12 21.00
C PHE A 120 -47.39 27.43 21.06
N SER A 121 -47.41 26.09 20.97
CA SER A 121 -48.64 25.29 21.08
C SER A 121 -49.36 25.53 22.41
N THR A 122 -48.60 25.57 23.52
CA THR A 122 -49.13 25.89 24.84
C THR A 122 -49.75 27.30 24.88
N ARG A 123 -49.10 28.31 24.30
CA ARG A 123 -49.66 29.67 24.22
C ARG A 123 -50.95 29.72 23.41
N VAL A 124 -50.98 29.08 22.23
CA VAL A 124 -52.18 29.02 21.38
C VAL A 124 -53.32 28.30 22.08
N TRP A 125 -53.02 27.23 22.82
CA TRP A 125 -54.02 26.51 23.62
C TRP A 125 -54.60 27.41 24.72
N VAL A 126 -53.78 28.12 25.49
CA VAL A 126 -54.26 29.05 26.53
C VAL A 126 -55.12 30.17 25.91
N MET A 127 -54.70 30.73 24.77
CA MET A 127 -55.50 31.76 24.07
C MET A 127 -56.89 31.25 23.70
N SER A 128 -57.03 29.98 23.33
CA SER A 128 -58.33 29.39 22.96
C SER A 128 -59.33 29.31 24.11
N LEU A 129 -58.86 29.48 25.36
CA LEU A 129 -59.69 29.49 26.56
C LEU A 129 -60.21 30.89 26.93
N GLU A 130 -59.85 31.94 26.18
CA GLU A 130 -60.25 33.32 26.47
C GLU A 130 -61.79 33.51 26.33
N PRO A 131 -62.52 33.82 27.43
CA PRO A 131 -63.97 33.94 27.38
C PRO A 131 -64.47 35.20 26.67
N ASN A 132 -63.63 36.25 26.53
CA ASN A 132 -64.03 37.48 25.85
C ASN A 132 -63.76 37.40 24.33
N PRO A 133 -64.80 37.46 23.48
CA PRO A 133 -64.64 37.27 22.03
C PRO A 133 -63.85 38.38 21.34
N VAL A 134 -63.87 39.61 21.88
CA VAL A 134 -63.09 40.73 21.32
C VAL A 134 -61.61 40.57 21.65
N GLN A 135 -61.29 40.14 22.88
CA GLN A 135 -59.90 39.89 23.29
C GLN A 135 -59.32 38.66 22.57
N LEU A 136 -60.12 37.61 22.38
CA LEU A 136 -59.74 36.44 21.61
C LEU A 136 -59.33 36.79 20.17
N LEU A 137 -60.12 37.62 19.47
CA LEU A 137 -59.81 38.06 18.10
C LEU A 137 -58.54 38.90 18.05
N GLN A 138 -58.32 39.80 19.01
CA GLN A 138 -57.09 40.59 19.10
C GLN A 138 -55.86 39.71 19.31
N ALA A 139 -55.95 38.74 20.21
CA ALA A 139 -54.88 37.79 20.49
C ALA A 139 -54.57 36.92 19.26
N TYR A 140 -55.60 36.43 18.57
CA TYR A 140 -55.41 35.62 17.35
C TYR A 140 -54.72 36.40 16.23
N VAL A 141 -55.12 37.65 16.00
CA VAL A 141 -54.49 38.52 14.99
C VAL A 141 -53.02 38.78 15.31
N ALA A 142 -52.69 38.98 16.59
CA ALA A 142 -51.30 39.17 17.04
C ALA A 142 -50.43 37.92 16.81
N THR A 143 -50.96 36.73 17.08
CA THR A 143 -50.19 35.47 17.02
C THR A 143 -50.13 34.85 15.61
N LYS A 144 -51.03 35.25 14.70
CA LYS A 144 -51.13 34.71 13.33
C LYS A 144 -49.82 34.78 12.54
N SER A 145 -49.00 35.82 12.75
CA SER A 145 -47.71 35.97 12.07
C SER A 145 -46.66 34.97 12.56
N GLU A 146 -46.58 34.72 13.87
CA GLU A 146 -45.71 33.69 14.45
C GLU A 146 -46.11 32.29 13.97
N MET A 147 -47.42 32.06 13.85
CA MET A 147 -47.98 30.81 13.36
C MET A 147 -47.50 30.47 11.94
N GLY A 148 -47.33 31.48 11.08
CA GLY A 148 -46.76 31.29 9.73
C GLY A 148 -45.26 30.99 9.74
N GLN A 149 -44.51 31.55 10.69
CA GLN A 149 -43.05 31.32 10.81
C GLN A 149 -42.74 29.94 11.39
N GLN A 150 -43.50 29.48 12.38
CA GLN A 150 -43.31 28.15 12.98
C GLN A 150 -43.72 27.00 12.03
N MET A 151 -44.57 27.28 11.05
CA MET A 151 -45.08 26.30 10.06
C MET A 151 -44.21 26.19 8.80
N SER A 152 -43.07 26.92 8.71
CA SER A 152 -42.19 26.81 7.55
C SER A 152 -41.52 25.42 7.53
N PRO A 153 -41.50 24.70 6.39
CA PRO A 153 -40.82 23.41 6.28
C PRO A 153 -39.36 23.55 6.68
N LEU A 154 -38.94 22.72 7.62
CA LEU A 154 -37.56 22.70 8.06
C LEU A 154 -36.71 21.97 7.01
N GLU A 155 -35.86 22.69 6.31
CA GLU A 155 -34.81 22.08 5.47
C GLU A 155 -33.70 21.53 6.38
N LEU A 156 -33.96 20.42 7.09
CA LEU A 156 -32.89 19.65 7.71
C LEU A 156 -32.11 18.95 6.59
N SER A 157 -31.02 19.58 6.16
CA SER A 157 -29.97 18.87 5.44
C SER A 157 -29.43 17.77 6.36
N HIS A 158 -29.82 16.53 6.11
CA HIS A 158 -29.28 15.38 6.84
C HIS A 158 -27.80 15.23 6.48
N PRO A 159 -26.90 15.01 7.46
CA PRO A 159 -25.51 14.73 7.18
C PRO A 159 -25.43 13.50 6.29
N VAL A 160 -24.63 13.60 5.21
CA VAL A 160 -24.35 12.44 4.35
C VAL A 160 -23.76 11.34 5.23
N PRO A 161 -24.30 10.11 5.18
CA PRO A 161 -23.78 9.02 5.99
C PRO A 161 -22.28 8.82 5.74
N LEU A 162 -21.50 8.78 6.83
CA LEU A 162 -20.07 8.54 6.75
C LEU A 162 -19.81 7.14 6.16
N SER A 163 -18.99 7.08 5.12
CA SER A 163 -18.59 5.83 4.48
C SER A 163 -17.08 5.65 4.55
N PHE A 164 -16.67 4.47 5.01
CA PHE A 164 -15.27 4.02 4.97
C PHE A 164 -15.03 3.00 3.84
N GLU A 165 -15.95 2.90 2.88
CA GLU A 165 -15.77 2.01 1.74
C GLU A 165 -14.56 2.37 0.86
N PRO A 166 -14.26 3.66 0.60
CA PRO A 166 -13.07 4.01 -0.18
C PRO A 166 -11.76 3.53 0.46
N ILE A 167 -11.62 3.69 1.78
CA ILE A 167 -10.41 3.25 2.50
C ILE A 167 -10.31 1.72 2.56
N LYS A 168 -11.44 1.02 2.76
CA LYS A 168 -11.47 -0.45 2.71
C LYS A 168 -11.07 -1.00 1.35
N ASN A 169 -11.59 -0.40 0.27
CA ASN A 169 -11.27 -0.81 -1.09
C ASN A 169 -9.79 -0.58 -1.40
N PHE A 170 -9.23 0.56 -0.99
CA PHE A 170 -7.80 0.83 -1.14
C PHE A 170 -6.93 -0.27 -0.50
N PHE A 171 -7.16 -0.60 0.78
CA PHE A 171 -6.34 -1.61 1.45
C PHE A 171 -6.61 -3.03 0.93
N LYS A 172 -7.81 -3.30 0.43
CA LYS A 172 -8.12 -4.56 -0.25
C LYS A 172 -7.28 -4.70 -1.53
N GLU A 173 -7.33 -3.73 -2.43
CA GLU A 173 -6.55 -3.73 -3.68
C GLU A 173 -5.04 -3.80 -3.40
N PHE A 174 -4.57 -3.05 -2.40
CA PHE A 174 -3.17 -3.10 -1.96
C PHE A 174 -2.74 -4.50 -1.50
N THR A 175 -3.57 -5.15 -0.67
CA THR A 175 -3.28 -6.50 -0.16
C THR A 175 -3.30 -7.54 -1.29
N GLU A 176 -4.22 -7.40 -2.23
CA GLU A 176 -4.29 -8.22 -3.43
C GLU A 176 -3.02 -8.06 -4.28
N ALA A 177 -2.56 -6.83 -4.53
CA ALA A 177 -1.34 -6.56 -5.28
C ALA A 177 -0.08 -7.17 -4.63
N ILE A 178 0.04 -7.08 -3.29
CA ILE A 178 1.13 -7.74 -2.56
C ILE A 178 1.04 -9.26 -2.71
N ARG A 179 -0.17 -9.82 -2.53
CA ARG A 179 -0.39 -11.26 -2.65
C ARG A 179 0.01 -11.77 -4.02
N ASP A 180 -0.44 -11.13 -5.08
CA ASP A 180 -0.15 -11.52 -6.45
C ASP A 180 1.36 -11.50 -6.72
N THR A 181 2.07 -10.51 -6.17
CA THR A 181 3.53 -10.38 -6.27
C THR A 181 4.29 -11.48 -5.50
N LEU A 182 3.73 -11.97 -4.39
CA LEU A 182 4.39 -12.94 -3.50
C LEU A 182 3.96 -14.38 -3.75
N GLN A 183 2.86 -14.61 -4.47
CA GLN A 183 2.29 -15.93 -4.72
C GLN A 183 3.21 -16.81 -5.59
N THR A 184 3.96 -16.19 -6.50
CA THR A 184 4.92 -16.92 -7.34
C THR A 184 6.21 -17.23 -6.57
N PRO A 185 6.77 -18.45 -6.66
CA PRO A 185 8.03 -18.82 -6.03
C PRO A 185 9.18 -17.85 -6.33
N MET A 186 10.18 -17.79 -5.45
CA MET A 186 11.29 -16.83 -5.63
C MET A 186 12.11 -17.10 -6.89
N ASP A 187 12.39 -18.37 -7.17
CA ASP A 187 13.16 -18.80 -8.34
C ASP A 187 12.46 -18.46 -9.66
N THR A 188 11.13 -18.62 -9.74
CA THR A 188 10.37 -18.26 -10.95
C THR A 188 10.40 -16.76 -11.19
N ARG A 189 10.20 -15.95 -10.15
CA ARG A 189 10.26 -14.48 -10.23
C ARG A 189 11.61 -13.96 -10.68
N LEU A 190 12.69 -14.55 -10.19
CA LEU A 190 14.05 -14.17 -10.59
C LEU A 190 14.36 -14.58 -12.03
N LYS A 191 13.80 -15.71 -12.48
CA LYS A 191 13.98 -16.20 -13.86
C LYS A 191 13.22 -15.34 -14.87
N GLU A 192 12.00 -14.92 -14.56
CA GLU A 192 11.21 -14.01 -15.40
C GLU A 192 11.87 -12.64 -15.55
N ARG A 193 12.51 -12.15 -14.49
CA ARG A 193 13.25 -10.88 -14.50
C ARG A 193 14.63 -10.95 -15.17
N SER A 194 15.22 -12.14 -15.26
CA SER A 194 16.51 -12.38 -15.90
C SER A 194 16.41 -12.90 -17.34
N ALA A 195 15.20 -13.20 -17.84
CA ALA A 195 14.97 -13.42 -19.25
C ALA A 195 15.35 -12.13 -20.02
N PRO A 196 16.20 -12.21 -21.06
CA PRO A 196 16.45 -11.03 -21.88
C PRO A 196 15.11 -10.57 -22.44
N SER A 197 14.78 -9.30 -22.18
CA SER A 197 13.68 -8.61 -22.85
C SER A 197 13.83 -8.86 -24.35
N ARG A 198 13.02 -9.76 -24.93
CA ARG A 198 12.92 -9.95 -26.38
C ARG A 198 12.16 -8.74 -26.92
N ALA A 199 12.85 -7.62 -26.93
CA ALA A 199 12.52 -6.45 -27.71
C ALA A 199 13.71 -6.13 -28.63
N CYS A 200 14.08 -7.11 -29.48
CA CYS A 200 14.72 -6.81 -30.75
C CYS A 200 13.64 -6.92 -31.81
N GLY A 201 13.15 -5.76 -32.23
CA GLY A 201 12.23 -5.61 -33.34
C GLY A 201 12.86 -6.13 -34.63
N LEU A 202 12.10 -6.97 -35.32
CA LEU A 202 12.21 -7.19 -36.76
C LEU A 202 10.77 -7.26 -37.27
N GLY A 203 10.18 -6.08 -37.50
CA GLY A 203 9.10 -5.94 -38.46
C GLY A 203 9.73 -5.80 -39.84
N PRO A 204 9.27 -6.53 -40.87
CA PRO A 204 9.81 -6.38 -42.21
C PRO A 204 9.47 -5.00 -42.77
N HIS A 205 10.47 -4.42 -43.43
CA HIS A 205 10.37 -3.31 -44.35
C HIS A 205 9.15 -3.46 -45.27
N GLU A 206 8.21 -2.51 -45.21
CA GLU A 206 7.50 -2.06 -46.40
C GLU A 206 7.56 -0.53 -46.45
N THR A 207 8.11 -0.05 -47.56
CA THR A 207 8.26 1.36 -47.91
C THR A 207 7.09 1.70 -48.82
N ALA A 208 6.24 2.64 -48.41
CA ALA A 208 5.38 3.37 -49.33
C ALA A 208 5.03 4.74 -48.73
N ALA A 209 5.28 5.77 -49.53
CA ALA A 209 5.24 7.18 -49.20
C ALA A 209 3.84 7.67 -48.78
N GLY A 210 3.81 8.55 -47.77
CA GLY A 210 2.65 9.37 -47.41
C GLY A 210 3.13 10.65 -46.73
N ALA A 211 2.88 11.79 -47.35
CA ALA A 211 3.35 13.12 -46.97
C ALA A 211 2.96 13.55 -45.54
N PRO A 212 3.72 14.46 -44.89
CA PRO A 212 3.39 14.94 -43.56
C PRO A 212 2.18 15.90 -43.60
N PRO A 213 1.28 15.86 -42.60
CA PRO A 213 0.19 16.82 -42.50
C PRO A 213 0.73 18.19 -42.05
N GLN A 214 0.29 19.24 -42.74
CA GLN A 214 0.57 20.64 -42.40
C GLN A 214 -0.20 21.04 -41.12
N PRO A 215 0.40 21.83 -40.21
CA PRO A 215 -0.30 22.35 -39.04
C PRO A 215 -1.27 23.48 -39.46
N GLN A 216 -2.56 23.29 -39.19
CA GLN A 216 -3.56 24.36 -39.27
C GLN A 216 -3.51 25.16 -37.96
N TYR A 217 -3.04 26.40 -38.02
CA TYR A 217 -3.22 27.38 -36.95
C TYR A 217 -4.55 28.12 -37.18
N PRO A 218 -5.45 28.19 -36.19
CA PRO A 218 -6.59 29.09 -36.27
C PRO A 218 -6.13 30.54 -36.05
N SER A 219 -6.45 31.38 -37.04
CA SER A 219 -6.35 32.83 -36.97
C SER A 219 -7.18 33.39 -35.81
N GLY A 220 -6.62 34.40 -35.16
CA GLY A 220 -7.00 34.82 -33.83
C GLY A 220 -8.32 35.56 -33.71
N VAL A 221 -8.67 35.82 -32.44
CA VAL A 221 -9.36 37.03 -32.00
C VAL A 221 -8.84 37.36 -30.60
N GLN A 222 -8.20 38.53 -30.50
CA GLN A 222 -8.18 39.42 -29.33
C GLN A 222 -8.54 40.81 -29.88
N PRO A 223 -9.05 41.76 -29.07
CA PRO A 223 -9.08 41.78 -27.61
C PRO A 223 -10.45 41.47 -26.98
#